data_AF-A0A1F7V987-F1
#
_entry.id   AF-A0A1F7V987-F1
#
_cell.length_a   1.000
_cell.length_b   1.000
_cell.length_c   1.000
_cell.angle_alpha   90.00
_cell.angle_beta   90.00
_cell.angle_gamma   90.00
#
_symmetry.space_group_name_H-M   'P 1'
#
loop_
_entity.id
_entity.type
_entity.pdbx_description
1 polymer ?
#
loop_
_entity_poly.entity_id
_entity_poly.type
_entity_poly.pdbx_seq_one_letter_code
_entity_poly.pdbx_strand_id
1 'polypeptide(L)'
;MRNRTAVVMFCGPLLESGNVETRRISTAIKCALDERVPLVIVGDPERRTELELYESMAHEHAVMSVATVFAKDSLTESYASALAQHLQQHHLPKLTEVYLVTDHWHMNCGELMLYACLQEAGLPIVVNRMEVKSAIEASRSVRDAAHAELAIFAKKKLGVDLVRAHA
;
A
#
# COMPACT_ATOMS: atom_id res chain seq x y z
N MET A 1 20.97 -10.19 8.16
CA MET A 1 20.44 -10.49 6.81
C MET A 1 19.37 -9.45 6.42
N ARG A 2 19.73 -8.18 6.23
CA ARG A 2 18.73 -7.07 6.10
C ARG A 2 18.32 -6.70 4.67
N ASN A 3 18.94 -7.29 3.64
CA ASN A 3 18.69 -6.93 2.23
C ASN A 3 17.53 -7.71 1.59
N ARG A 4 16.55 -8.17 2.38
CA ARG A 4 15.42 -9.01 1.93
C ARG A 4 14.05 -8.43 2.29
N THR A 5 14.03 -7.18 2.75
CA THR A 5 12.82 -6.52 3.24
C THR A 5 12.71 -5.14 2.59
N ALA A 6 11.48 -4.68 2.39
CA ALA A 6 11.16 -3.35 1.91
C ALA A 6 9.94 -2.81 2.67
N VAL A 7 9.88 -1.50 2.85
CA VAL A 7 8.64 -0.84 3.26
C VAL A 7 7.86 -0.50 1.99
N VAL A 8 6.58 -0.79 1.99
CA VAL A 8 5.66 -0.48 0.90
C VAL A 8 4.56 0.39 1.47
N MET A 9 4.34 1.57 0.90
CA MET A 9 3.21 2.41 1.25
C MET A 9 2.18 2.41 0.13
N PHE A 10 0.95 2.04 0.44
CA PHE A 10 -0.18 2.36 -0.43
C PHE A 10 -0.64 3.78 -0.13
N CYS A 11 -0.69 4.62 -1.16
CA CYS A 11 -1.40 5.88 -1.07
C CYS A 11 -2.86 5.59 -0.72
N GLY A 12 -3.53 6.53 -0.08
CA GLY A 12 -4.95 6.40 0.18
C GLY A 12 -5.68 7.64 -0.28
N PRO A 13 -6.94 7.85 0.13
CA PRO A 13 -7.66 9.03 -0.29
C PRO A 13 -7.06 10.29 0.33
N LEU A 14 -7.44 11.42 -0.26
CA LEU A 14 -7.20 12.74 0.31
C LEU A 14 -8.10 12.95 1.53
N LEU A 15 -7.73 13.92 2.35
CA LEU A 15 -8.61 14.44 3.41
C LEU A 15 -9.87 15.04 2.80
N GLU A 16 -10.94 15.17 3.59
CA GLU A 16 -12.17 15.83 3.15
C GLU A 16 -11.94 17.29 2.72
N SER A 17 -10.88 17.92 3.22
CA SER A 17 -10.44 19.24 2.80
C SER A 17 -9.73 19.27 1.43
N GLY A 18 -9.54 18.12 0.79
CA GLY A 18 -8.74 17.95 -0.44
C GLY A 18 -7.23 17.92 -0.22
N ASN A 19 -6.77 17.99 1.04
CA ASN A 19 -5.34 17.97 1.36
C ASN A 19 -4.77 16.54 1.41
N VAL A 20 -3.46 16.44 1.19
CA VAL A 20 -2.70 15.20 1.33
C VAL A 20 -2.61 14.78 2.81
N GLU A 21 -2.83 13.50 3.09
CA GLU A 21 -2.66 12.93 4.43
C GLU A 21 -1.25 12.35 4.61
N THR A 22 -0.46 12.97 5.48
CA THR A 22 0.98 12.70 5.59
C THR A 22 1.36 11.68 6.67
N ARG A 23 0.42 11.20 7.49
CA ARG A 23 0.73 10.21 8.54
C ARG A 23 1.22 8.88 7.96
N ARG A 24 0.71 8.47 6.80
CA ARG A 24 1.15 7.24 6.11
C ARG A 24 2.61 7.34 5.72
N ILE A 25 2.99 8.40 5.00
CA ILE A 25 4.38 8.59 4.55
C ILE A 25 5.32 8.79 5.74
N SER A 26 4.91 9.52 6.78
CA SER A 26 5.73 9.69 7.99
C SER A 26 6.02 8.35 8.68
N THR A 27 5.02 7.46 8.74
CA THR A 27 5.17 6.11 9.30
C THR A 27 6.07 5.24 8.42
N ALA A 28 5.89 5.31 7.10
CA ALA A 28 6.68 4.56 6.14
C ALA A 28 8.16 4.96 6.15
N ILE A 29 8.45 6.27 6.20
CA ILE A 29 9.81 6.82 6.35
C ILE A 29 10.43 6.32 7.64
N LYS A 30 9.72 6.45 8.78
CA LYS A 30 10.24 6.00 10.07
C LYS A 30 10.60 4.52 10.04
N CYS A 31 9.71 3.67 9.52
CA CYS A 31 10.00 2.24 9.40
C CYS A 31 11.20 1.96 8.49
N ALA A 32 11.27 2.63 7.33
CA ALA A 32 12.36 2.43 6.39
C ALA A 32 13.73 2.80 7.00
N LEU A 33 13.76 3.85 7.82
CA LEU A 33 14.96 4.27 8.55
C LEU A 33 15.32 3.31 9.68
N ASP A 34 14.35 2.93 10.52
CA ASP A 34 14.55 2.03 11.66
C ASP A 34 15.09 0.66 11.19
N GLU A 35 14.51 0.14 10.11
CA GLU A 35 14.87 -1.16 9.53
C GLU A 35 16.07 -1.09 8.55
N ARG A 36 16.42 0.12 8.09
CA ARG A 36 17.43 0.40 7.04
C ARG A 36 17.13 -0.35 5.74
N VAL A 37 15.91 -0.20 5.25
CA VAL A 37 15.38 -0.89 4.06
C VAL A 37 14.86 0.13 3.02
N PRO A 38 14.72 -0.26 1.74
CA PRO A 38 14.11 0.61 0.73
C PRO A 38 12.63 0.89 1.05
N LEU A 39 12.15 2.05 0.58
CA LEU A 39 10.75 2.45 0.60
C LEU A 39 10.20 2.43 -0.83
N VAL A 40 9.06 1.77 -1.03
CA VAL A 40 8.28 1.80 -2.27
C VAL A 40 6.97 2.51 -2.01
N ILE A 41 6.71 3.58 -2.75
CA ILE A 41 5.46 4.35 -2.69
C ILE A 41 4.61 3.91 -3.87
N VAL A 42 3.39 3.45 -3.62
CA VAL A 42 2.47 3.00 -4.66
C VAL A 42 1.26 3.91 -4.69
N GLY A 43 0.93 4.47 -5.85
CA GLY A 43 -0.23 5.34 -5.96
C GLY A 43 -0.70 5.61 -7.39
N ASP A 44 -1.69 6.50 -7.47
CA ASP A 44 -2.39 6.85 -8.71
C ASP A 44 -1.60 7.90 -9.51
N PRO A 45 -1.30 7.68 -10.80
CA PRO A 45 -0.58 8.65 -11.64
C PRO A 45 -1.33 9.98 -11.80
N GLU A 46 -2.66 10.01 -11.67
CA GLU A 46 -3.43 11.25 -11.68
C GLU A 46 -3.12 12.13 -10.45
N ARG A 47 -2.54 11.55 -9.40
CA ARG A 47 -2.12 12.23 -8.17
C ARG A 47 -0.61 12.43 -8.10
N ARG A 48 0.02 12.71 -9.24
CA ARG A 48 1.48 12.89 -9.33
C ARG A 48 2.05 13.86 -8.30
N THR A 49 1.39 15.00 -8.06
CA THR A 49 1.85 15.99 -7.07
C THR A 49 1.86 15.45 -5.63
N GLU A 50 0.93 14.55 -5.28
CA GLU A 50 0.94 13.86 -3.98
C GLU A 50 2.15 12.91 -3.88
N LEU A 51 2.42 12.15 -4.95
CA LEU A 51 3.54 11.21 -5.00
C LEU A 51 4.89 11.94 -4.95
N GLU A 52 5.04 13.04 -5.68
CA GLU A 52 6.24 13.89 -5.66
C GLU A 52 6.49 14.50 -4.27
N LEU A 53 5.42 14.90 -3.56
CA LEU A 53 5.53 15.35 -2.17
C LEU A 53 6.05 14.22 -1.26
N TYR A 54 5.50 13.01 -1.39
CA TYR A 54 5.94 11.88 -0.58
C TYR A 54 7.39 11.46 -0.87
N GLU A 55 7.81 11.49 -2.13
CA GLU A 55 9.21 11.27 -2.52
C GLU A 55 10.12 12.34 -1.91
N SER A 56 9.76 13.62 -2.00
CA SER A 56 10.53 14.73 -1.39
C SER A 56 10.70 14.51 0.10
N MET A 57 9.62 14.21 0.82
CA MET A 57 9.66 13.91 2.26
C MET A 57 10.62 12.75 2.56
N ALA A 58 10.56 11.65 1.80
CA ALA A 58 11.43 10.50 2.02
C ALA A 58 12.92 10.81 1.76
N HIS A 59 13.21 11.61 0.73
CA HIS A 59 14.56 12.07 0.42
C HIS A 59 15.12 13.04 1.46
N GLU A 60 14.30 13.99 1.94
CA GLU A 60 14.68 14.93 3.00
C GLU A 60 15.06 14.20 4.30
N HIS A 61 14.42 13.06 4.57
CA HIS A 61 14.74 12.19 5.70
C HIS A 61 15.87 11.17 5.43
N ALA A 62 16.54 11.26 4.29
CA ALA A 62 17.66 10.40 3.89
C ALA A 62 17.31 8.90 3.87
N VAL A 63 16.09 8.53 3.46
CA VAL A 63 15.74 7.13 3.18
C VAL A 63 16.67 6.59 2.10
N MET A 64 17.28 5.43 2.37
CA MET A 64 18.37 4.86 1.56
C MET A 64 18.03 4.71 0.07
N SER A 65 16.81 4.30 -0.24
CA SER A 65 16.30 4.15 -1.59
C SER A 65 14.79 4.33 -1.56
N VAL A 66 14.28 5.14 -2.48
CA VAL A 66 12.86 5.43 -2.66
C VAL A 66 12.50 5.10 -4.10
N ALA A 67 11.42 4.36 -4.29
CA ALA A 67 10.86 4.07 -5.60
C ALA A 67 9.37 4.38 -5.62
N THR A 68 8.90 5.10 -6.64
CA THR A 68 7.47 5.28 -6.88
C THR A 68 6.98 4.34 -7.96
N VAL A 69 5.88 3.65 -7.65
CA VAL A 69 5.19 2.73 -8.54
C VAL A 69 3.82 3.31 -8.85
N PHE A 70 3.60 3.61 -10.13
CA PHE A 70 2.33 4.12 -10.61
C PHE A 70 1.39 2.96 -10.93
N ALA A 71 0.22 2.96 -10.31
CA ALA A 71 -0.85 2.05 -10.65
C ALA A 71 -1.69 2.56 -11.82
N LYS A 72 -2.65 1.76 -12.26
CA LYS A 72 -3.57 2.16 -13.34
C LYS A 72 -4.62 3.18 -12.87
N ASP A 73 -5.10 3.01 -11.66
CA ASP A 73 -6.14 3.81 -11.01
C ASP A 73 -5.94 3.74 -9.49
N SER A 74 -6.82 4.40 -8.73
CA SER A 74 -6.76 4.45 -7.27
C SER A 74 -7.41 3.28 -6.54
N LEU A 75 -7.69 2.17 -7.23
CA LEU A 75 -8.16 0.94 -6.58
C LEU A 75 -7.00 0.20 -5.91
N THR A 76 -7.32 -0.46 -4.81
CA THR A 76 -6.38 -1.25 -4.02
C THR A 76 -5.84 -2.44 -4.82
N GLU A 77 -6.69 -3.12 -5.62
CA GLU A 77 -6.24 -4.21 -6.51
C GLU A 77 -5.21 -3.69 -7.53
N SER A 78 -5.40 -2.46 -8.04
CA SER A 78 -4.46 -1.82 -8.97
C SER A 78 -3.13 -1.50 -8.31
N TYR A 79 -3.13 -1.03 -7.06
CA TYR A 79 -1.91 -0.79 -6.28
C TYR A 79 -1.13 -2.09 -6.04
N ALA A 80 -1.82 -3.12 -5.56
CA ALA A 80 -1.26 -4.45 -5.34
C ALA A 80 -0.65 -5.06 -6.62
N SER A 81 -1.37 -4.97 -7.74
CA SER A 81 -0.93 -5.49 -9.04
C SER A 81 0.29 -4.74 -9.58
N ALA A 82 0.28 -3.40 -9.53
CA ALA A 82 1.39 -2.59 -10.00
C ALA A 82 2.67 -2.86 -9.19
N LEU A 83 2.56 -3.02 -7.87
CA LEU A 83 3.69 -3.39 -7.03
C LEU A 83 4.21 -4.79 -7.36
N ALA A 84 3.34 -5.79 -7.51
CA ALA A 84 3.75 -7.15 -7.84
C ALA A 84 4.51 -7.20 -9.19
N GLN A 85 4.01 -6.48 -10.20
CA GLN A 85 4.68 -6.34 -11.49
C GLN A 85 6.04 -5.64 -11.36
N HIS A 86 6.11 -4.55 -10.60
CA HIS A 86 7.35 -3.83 -10.35
C HIS A 86 8.40 -4.75 -9.68
N LEU A 87 8.00 -5.50 -8.66
CA LEU A 87 8.88 -6.44 -7.96
C LEU A 87 9.35 -7.59 -8.87
N GLN A 88 8.47 -8.10 -9.73
CA GLN A 88 8.79 -9.14 -10.70
C GLN A 88 9.78 -8.65 -11.76
N GLN A 89 9.63 -7.42 -12.26
CA GLN A 89 10.49 -6.86 -13.30
C GLN A 89 11.87 -6.47 -12.78
N HIS A 90 11.92 -5.78 -11.65
CA HIS A 90 13.15 -5.18 -11.16
C HIS A 90 13.98 -6.09 -10.27
N HIS A 91 13.49 -7.31 -9.97
CA HIS A 91 14.16 -8.31 -9.16
C HIS A 91 14.93 -7.65 -8.00
N LEU A 92 14.24 -7.18 -6.95
CA LEU A 92 14.90 -7.04 -5.65
C LEU A 92 15.29 -8.47 -5.24
N PRO A 93 16.50 -8.98 -5.56
CA PRO A 93 16.64 -10.39 -6.00
C PRO A 93 16.44 -11.44 -4.91
N LYS A 94 16.09 -11.02 -3.70
CA LYS A 94 15.90 -11.83 -2.51
C LYS A 94 14.83 -11.25 -1.59
N LEU A 95 13.94 -10.37 -2.06
CA LEU A 95 12.87 -9.83 -1.23
C LEU A 95 11.99 -11.00 -0.76
N THR A 96 11.91 -11.21 0.54
CA THR A 96 11.09 -12.25 1.17
C THR A 96 10.00 -11.64 2.02
N GLU A 97 10.09 -10.35 2.34
CA GLU A 97 9.20 -9.67 3.27
C GLU A 97 8.93 -8.25 2.80
N VAL A 98 7.71 -7.76 3.01
CA VAL A 98 7.36 -6.35 2.88
C VAL A 98 6.62 -5.87 4.13
N TYR A 99 6.91 -4.66 4.57
CA TYR A 99 6.08 -3.95 5.55
C TYR A 99 5.07 -3.10 4.80
N LEU A 100 3.81 -3.53 4.74
CA LEU A 100 2.73 -2.78 4.13
C LEU A 100 2.26 -1.69 5.10
N VAL A 101 2.47 -0.43 4.70
CA VAL A 101 2.00 0.76 5.40
C VAL A 101 0.76 1.29 4.70
N THR A 102 -0.36 1.27 5.43
CA THR A 102 -1.63 1.85 5.00
C THR A 102 -2.49 2.12 6.25
N ASP A 103 -3.66 2.73 6.07
CA ASP A 103 -4.57 2.95 7.18
C ASP A 103 -5.09 1.64 7.77
N HIS A 104 -5.30 1.60 9.09
CA HIS A 104 -5.83 0.42 9.77
C HIS A 104 -7.16 -0.07 9.18
N TRP A 105 -8.09 0.85 8.83
CA TRP A 105 -9.37 0.51 8.19
C TRP A 105 -9.18 -0.06 6.79
N HIS A 106 -8.06 0.28 6.13
CA HIS A 106 -7.72 -0.18 4.79
C HIS A 106 -6.85 -1.46 4.81
N MET A 107 -6.21 -1.77 5.94
CA MET A 107 -5.16 -2.78 6.03
C MET A 107 -5.62 -4.17 5.57
N ASN A 108 -6.79 -4.61 5.99
CA ASN A 108 -7.30 -5.93 5.57
C ASN A 108 -7.48 -6.01 4.04
N CYS A 109 -7.97 -4.94 3.42
CA CYS A 109 -8.13 -4.86 1.97
C CYS A 109 -6.77 -4.87 1.27
N GLY A 110 -5.87 -3.98 1.69
CA GLY A 110 -4.52 -3.87 1.14
C GLY A 110 -3.71 -5.15 1.26
N GLU A 111 -3.71 -5.78 2.43
CA GLU A 111 -2.97 -7.03 2.70
C GLU A 111 -3.47 -8.19 1.84
N LEU A 112 -4.79 -8.42 1.81
CA LEU A 112 -5.37 -9.56 1.08
C LEU A 112 -5.15 -9.43 -0.43
N MET A 113 -5.36 -8.23 -0.98
CA MET A 113 -5.15 -8.00 -2.41
C MET A 113 -3.66 -8.06 -2.77
N LEU A 114 -2.78 -7.50 -1.93
CA LEU A 114 -1.34 -7.60 -2.14
C LEU A 114 -0.88 -9.05 -2.11
N TYR A 115 -1.31 -9.83 -1.12
CA TYR A 115 -0.98 -11.24 -1.03
C TYR A 115 -1.39 -12.01 -2.31
N ALA A 116 -2.64 -11.82 -2.76
CA ALA A 116 -3.12 -12.47 -3.98
C ALA A 116 -2.31 -12.07 -5.22
N CYS A 117 -2.01 -10.78 -5.41
CA CYS A 117 -1.21 -10.31 -6.54
C CYS A 117 0.23 -10.84 -6.50
N LEU A 118 0.86 -10.95 -5.32
CA LEU A 118 2.19 -11.53 -5.16
C LEU A 118 2.19 -13.02 -5.51
N GLN A 119 1.17 -13.77 -5.08
CA GLN A 119 1.02 -15.19 -5.44
C GLN A 119 0.82 -15.38 -6.96
N GLU A 120 -0.03 -14.56 -7.59
CA GLU A 120 -0.24 -14.59 -9.04
C GLU A 120 1.05 -14.27 -9.82
N ALA A 121 1.89 -13.39 -9.28
CA ALA A 121 3.20 -13.06 -9.85
C ALA A 121 4.30 -14.11 -9.54
N GLY A 122 4.00 -15.15 -8.76
CA GLY A 122 4.95 -16.19 -8.35
C GLY A 122 6.00 -15.70 -7.34
N LEU A 123 5.67 -14.67 -6.54
CA LEU A 123 6.57 -14.05 -5.57
C LEU A 123 6.22 -14.52 -4.15
N PRO A 124 7.04 -15.39 -3.52
CA PRO A 124 6.79 -15.89 -2.16
C PRO A 124 7.22 -14.87 -1.10
N ILE A 125 6.58 -13.70 -1.11
CA ILE A 125 6.84 -12.59 -0.20
C ILE A 125 5.81 -12.60 0.93
N VAL A 126 6.27 -12.53 2.17
CA VAL A 126 5.46 -12.35 3.36
C VAL A 126 5.07 -10.88 3.50
N VAL A 127 3.80 -10.61 3.76
CA VAL A 127 3.30 -9.25 4.03
C VAL A 127 3.20 -9.06 5.53
N ASN A 128 3.92 -8.08 6.07
CA ASN A 128 3.85 -7.64 7.45
C ASN A 128 3.04 -6.34 7.53
N ARG A 129 2.11 -6.25 8.48
CA ARG A 129 1.19 -5.12 8.60
C ARG A 129 1.82 -3.97 9.38
N MET A 130 1.70 -2.75 8.87
CA MET A 130 2.02 -1.50 9.57
C MET A 130 0.86 -0.51 9.47
N GLU A 131 -0.03 -0.59 10.44
CA GLU A 131 -1.29 0.15 10.43
C GLU A 131 -1.12 1.60 10.88
N VAL A 132 -1.78 2.51 10.16
CA VAL A 132 -1.80 3.95 10.46
C VAL A 132 -3.21 4.38 10.89
N LYS A 133 -3.27 5.23 11.92
CA LYS A 133 -4.50 5.93 12.33
C LYS A 133 -4.46 7.35 11.77
N SER A 134 -4.98 7.55 10.56
CA SER A 134 -5.08 8.86 9.90
C SER A 134 -6.39 9.57 10.18
N ALA A 135 -6.47 10.87 9.82
CA ALA A 135 -7.72 11.61 9.95
C ALA A 135 -8.83 11.10 9.00
N ILE A 136 -8.47 10.32 7.98
CA ILE A 136 -9.38 9.69 7.02
C ILE A 136 -10.33 8.70 7.70
N GLU A 137 -9.95 8.11 8.84
CA GLU A 137 -10.79 7.16 9.59
C GLU A 137 -12.18 7.72 9.93
N ALA A 138 -12.30 9.03 10.12
CA ALA A 138 -13.56 9.68 10.42
C ALA A 138 -14.56 9.59 9.26
N SER A 139 -14.09 9.42 8.02
CA SER A 139 -14.92 9.42 6.83
C SER A 139 -15.58 8.06 6.59
N ARG A 140 -16.90 7.99 6.80
CA ARG A 140 -17.67 6.75 6.60
C ARG A 140 -17.68 6.29 5.14
N SER A 141 -17.82 7.23 4.20
CA SER A 141 -17.87 6.93 2.76
C SER A 141 -16.61 6.22 2.27
N VAL A 142 -15.44 6.66 2.76
CA VAL A 142 -14.15 6.04 2.45
C VAL A 142 -14.11 4.59 2.94
N ARG A 143 -14.53 4.35 4.19
CA ARG A 143 -14.54 3.00 4.78
C ARG A 143 -15.52 2.08 4.05
N ASP A 144 -16.71 2.58 3.73
CA ASP A 144 -17.73 1.83 2.99
C ASP A 144 -17.25 1.47 1.58
N ALA A 145 -16.53 2.37 0.89
CA ALA A 145 -15.95 2.10 -0.41
C ALA A 145 -14.88 0.99 -0.37
N ALA A 146 -13.97 1.02 0.61
CA ALA A 146 -12.94 0.00 0.76
C ALA A 146 -13.52 -1.38 1.14
N HIS A 147 -14.56 -1.41 1.98
CA HIS A 147 -15.28 -2.66 2.26
C HIS A 147 -15.99 -3.21 1.02
N ALA A 148 -16.59 -2.35 0.20
CA ALA A 148 -17.21 -2.77 -1.06
C ALA A 148 -16.16 -3.33 -2.03
N GLU A 149 -15.00 -2.69 -2.14
CA GLU A 149 -13.89 -3.16 -2.95
C GLU A 149 -13.43 -4.56 -2.53
N LEU A 150 -13.21 -4.76 -1.22
CA LEU A 150 -12.83 -6.06 -0.68
C LEU A 150 -13.88 -7.15 -0.97
N ALA A 151 -15.17 -6.83 -0.84
CA ALA A 151 -16.25 -7.77 -1.13
C ALA A 151 -16.27 -8.18 -2.61
N ILE A 152 -16.12 -7.22 -3.53
CA ILE A 152 -16.03 -7.48 -4.97
C ILE A 152 -14.82 -8.37 -5.27
N PHE A 153 -13.67 -8.05 -4.69
CA PHE A 153 -12.45 -8.80 -4.88
C PHE A 153 -12.56 -10.24 -4.36
N ALA A 154 -13.02 -10.43 -3.13
CA ALA A 154 -13.16 -11.76 -2.54
C ALA A 154 -14.10 -12.66 -3.37
N LYS A 155 -15.20 -12.09 -3.88
CA LYS A 155 -16.12 -12.81 -4.76
C LYS A 155 -15.45 -13.18 -6.09
N LYS A 156 -14.75 -12.24 -6.72
CA LYS A 156 -14.10 -12.39 -8.02
C LYS A 156 -12.91 -13.35 -7.99
N LYS A 157 -12.04 -13.23 -6.98
CA LYS A 157 -10.73 -13.89 -6.92
C LYS A 157 -10.68 -15.10 -6.01
N LEU A 158 -11.44 -15.07 -4.91
CA LEU A 158 -11.44 -16.15 -3.91
C LEU A 158 -12.70 -17.03 -3.98
N GLY A 159 -13.71 -16.62 -4.77
CA GLY A 159 -15.01 -17.31 -4.80
C GLY A 159 -15.80 -17.21 -3.50
N VAL A 160 -15.44 -16.26 -2.62
CA VAL A 160 -16.07 -16.06 -1.31
C VAL A 160 -17.03 -14.89 -1.38
N ASP A 161 -18.30 -15.10 -1.03
CA ASP A 161 -19.26 -14.01 -0.92
C ASP A 161 -19.18 -13.39 0.47
N LEU A 162 -18.51 -12.23 0.56
CA LEU A 162 -18.45 -11.41 1.78
C LEU A 162 -19.74 -10.58 1.91
N VAL A 163 -20.91 -11.22 1.82
CA VAL A 163 -22.18 -10.53 2.10
C VAL A 163 -22.22 -10.25 3.60
N ARG A 164 -22.38 -8.97 3.93
CA ARG A 164 -22.41 -8.40 5.29
C ARG A 164 -23.10 -9.31 6.32
N ALA A 165 -22.33 -9.79 7.29
CA ALA A 165 -22.82 -10.00 8.65
C ALA A 165 -22.97 -8.61 9.33
N HIS A 166 -23.96 -7.82 8.92
CA HIS A 166 -24.42 -6.62 9.63
C HIS A 166 -25.96 -6.66 9.61
N ALA A 167 -26.52 -7.38 10.58
CA ALA A 167 -27.84 -7.11 11.13
C ALA A 167 -27.70 -6.07 12.25
#